data_AF-A0A2P8EGS2-F1
#
_entry.id   AF-A0A2P8EGS2-F1
#
_cell.length_a   1.000
_cell.length_b   1.000
_cell.length_c   1.000
_cell.angle_alpha   90.00
_cell.angle_beta   90.00
_cell.angle_gamma   90.00
#
_symmetry.space_group_name_H-M   'P 1'
#
loop_
_entity.id
_entity.type
_entity.pdbx_description
1 polymer ?
#
loop_
_entity_poly.entity_id
_entity_poly.type
_entity_poly.pdbx_seq_one_letter_code
_entity_poly.pdbx_strand_id
1 'polypeptide(L)'
;IEMAAQKPIDDLSDLIQKISTKAAVSSYQLWRDGHDPRQMLPKNTFYRHRRALLEHGIDISMPAPPRDETQSNVVPLCKTLELKPATMPHWVSGTEYLFEPRKLCAVG
;
A
#
# COMPACT_ATOMS: atom_id res chain seq x y z
N ILE A 1 -26.84 -6.61 -7.23
CA ILE A 1 -25.89 -7.60 -7.80
C ILE A 1 -24.96 -7.99 -6.67
N GLU A 2 -25.20 -9.14 -6.04
CA GLU A 2 -24.26 -9.68 -5.05
C GLU A 2 -22.95 -9.98 -5.77
N MET A 3 -21.93 -9.17 -5.53
CA MET A 3 -20.57 -9.47 -5.96
C MET A 3 -20.10 -10.62 -5.09
N ALA A 4 -20.13 -11.85 -5.63
CA ALA A 4 -19.65 -13.03 -4.93
C ALA A 4 -18.23 -12.75 -4.41
N ALA A 5 -18.13 -12.53 -3.10
CA ALA A 5 -16.86 -12.24 -2.46
C ALA A 5 -15.94 -13.43 -2.74
N GLN A 6 -14.85 -13.16 -3.45
CA GLN A 6 -13.77 -14.14 -3.55
C GLN A 6 -13.38 -14.49 -2.12
N LYS A 7 -13.35 -15.78 -1.78
CA LYS A 7 -12.85 -16.23 -0.48
C LYS A 7 -11.33 -16.29 -0.60
N PRO A 8 -10.56 -15.29 -0.14
CA PRO A 8 -9.14 -15.53 0.06
C PRO A 8 -9.04 -16.71 1.02
N ILE A 9 -8.43 -17.79 0.55
CA ILE A 9 -8.03 -18.86 1.45
C ILE A 9 -6.85 -18.28 2.22
N ASP A 10 -7.05 -18.03 3.51
CA ASP A 10 -6.03 -17.45 4.38
C ASP A 10 -4.85 -18.42 4.59
N ASP A 11 -5.08 -19.72 4.40
CA ASP A 11 -4.07 -20.76 4.58
C ASP A 11 -3.67 -21.46 3.27
N LEU A 12 -2.54 -21.02 2.70
CA LEU A 12 -1.91 -21.62 1.53
C LEU A 12 -1.54 -23.10 1.76
N SER A 13 -1.25 -23.50 3.00
CA SER A 13 -0.90 -24.89 3.38
C SER A 13 -2.06 -25.83 3.11
N ASP A 14 -3.27 -25.37 3.40
CA ASP A 14 -4.53 -26.09 3.20
C ASP A 14 -4.82 -26.31 1.71
N LEU A 15 -4.53 -25.31 0.88
CA LEU A 15 -4.64 -25.40 -0.58
C LEU A 15 -3.63 -26.39 -1.17
N ILE A 16 -2.39 -26.38 -0.65
CA ILE A 16 -1.30 -27.28 -1.06
C ILE A 16 -1.65 -28.75 -0.79
N GLN A 17 -2.41 -29.01 0.27
CA GLN A 17 -2.87 -30.35 0.63
C GLN A 17 -4.08 -30.80 -0.19
N LYS A 18 -5.01 -29.88 -0.49
CA LYS A 18 -6.24 -30.17 -1.23
C LYS A 18 -6.03 -30.29 -2.75
N ILE A 19 -5.09 -29.52 -3.32
CA ILE A 19 -4.79 -29.57 -4.76
C ILE A 19 -3.64 -30.55 -5.04
N SER A 20 -3.95 -31.58 -5.82
CA SER A 20 -2.96 -32.55 -6.33
C SER A 20 -1.94 -31.91 -7.29
N THR A 21 -2.37 -30.93 -8.09
CA THR A 21 -1.51 -30.28 -9.09
C THR A 21 -0.68 -29.14 -8.50
N LYS A 22 0.56 -29.42 -8.07
CA LYS A 22 1.46 -28.40 -7.50
C LYS A 22 1.67 -27.17 -8.39
N ALA A 23 1.64 -27.33 -9.71
CA ALA A 23 1.75 -26.20 -10.65
C ALA A 23 0.57 -25.21 -10.57
N ALA A 24 -0.63 -25.68 -10.22
CA ALA A 24 -1.79 -24.81 -10.01
C ALA A 24 -1.62 -23.98 -8.72
N VAL A 25 -1.01 -24.56 -7.68
CA VAL A 25 -0.65 -23.84 -6.46
C VAL A 25 0.36 -22.72 -6.75
N SER A 26 1.41 -23.01 -7.54
CA SER A 26 2.37 -21.97 -7.92
C SER A 26 1.70 -20.82 -8.69
N SER A 27 0.71 -21.14 -9.53
CA SER A 27 -0.06 -20.13 -10.27
C SER A 27 -0.96 -19.30 -9.35
N TYR A 28 -1.52 -19.93 -8.32
CA TYR A 28 -2.26 -19.24 -7.27
C TYR A 28 -1.36 -18.27 -6.49
N GLN A 29 -0.16 -18.71 -6.11
CA GLN A 29 0.78 -17.87 -5.37
C GLN A 29 1.19 -16.64 -6.19
N LEU A 30 1.49 -16.85 -7.48
CA LEU A 30 1.79 -15.77 -8.43
C LEU A 30 0.66 -14.74 -8.51
N TRP A 31 -0.59 -15.23 -8.63
CA TRP A 31 -1.79 -14.40 -8.60
C TRP A 31 -1.94 -13.65 -7.27
N ARG A 32 -1.77 -14.34 -6.13
CA ARG A 32 -1.88 -13.76 -4.77
C ARG A 32 -0.85 -12.65 -4.54
N ASP A 33 0.32 -12.77 -5.15
CA ASP A 33 1.38 -11.75 -5.12
C ASP A 33 1.09 -10.55 -6.04
N GLY A 34 -0.02 -10.55 -6.77
CA GLY A 34 -0.47 -9.46 -7.62
C GLY A 34 -0.01 -9.54 -9.08
N HIS A 35 0.64 -10.63 -9.48
CA HIS A 35 1.01 -10.84 -10.89
C HIS A 35 -0.19 -11.36 -11.69
N ASP A 36 -0.25 -11.05 -13.00
CA ASP A 36 -1.26 -11.61 -13.90
C ASP A 36 -0.80 -12.98 -14.46
N PRO A 37 -1.42 -14.10 -14.05
CA PRO A 37 -1.02 -15.42 -14.53
C PRO A 37 -1.25 -15.62 -16.03
N ARG A 38 -2.12 -14.83 -16.66
CA ARG A 38 -2.36 -14.90 -18.11
C ARG A 38 -1.16 -14.47 -18.94
N GLN A 39 -0.32 -13.59 -18.38
CA GLN A 39 0.88 -13.12 -19.06
C GLN A 39 2.06 -14.08 -18.86
N MET A 40 2.04 -14.85 -17.78
CA MET A 40 3.18 -15.70 -17.39
C MET A 40 2.99 -17.16 -17.80
N LEU A 41 1.75 -17.60 -18.05
CA LEU A 41 1.43 -18.99 -18.37
C LEU A 41 0.91 -19.14 -19.81
N PRO A 42 1.23 -20.25 -20.49
CA PRO A 42 0.54 -20.61 -21.73
C PRO A 42 -0.97 -20.72 -21.52
N LYS A 43 -1.76 -20.30 -22.51
CA LYS A 43 -3.23 -20.27 -22.47
C LYS A 43 -3.84 -21.58 -21.94
N ASN A 44 -3.39 -22.74 -22.45
CA ASN A 44 -3.91 -24.04 -22.03
C ASN A 44 -3.62 -24.35 -20.55
N THR A 45 -2.42 -24.00 -20.08
CA THR A 45 -2.00 -24.17 -18.69
C THR A 45 -2.83 -23.29 -17.76
N PHE A 46 -3.06 -22.04 -18.15
CA PHE A 46 -3.92 -21.11 -17.40
C PHE A 46 -5.31 -21.69 -17.15
N TYR A 47 -6.00 -22.16 -18.21
CA TYR A 47 -7.37 -22.68 -18.05
C TYR A 47 -7.41 -23.97 -17.23
N ARG A 48 -6.41 -24.84 -17.36
CA ARG A 48 -6.30 -26.04 -16.52
C ARG A 48 -6.15 -25.68 -15.04
N HIS A 49 -5.27 -24.73 -14.73
CA HIS A 49 -5.02 -24.30 -13.34
C HIS A 49 -6.21 -23.55 -12.76
N ARG A 50 -6.83 -22.65 -13.53
CA ARG A 50 -8.06 -21.96 -13.13
C ARG A 50 -9.16 -22.95 -12.78
N ARG A 51 -9.37 -24.00 -13.58
CA ARG A 51 -10.39 -25.02 -13.30
C ARG A 51 -10.16 -25.71 -11.95
N ALA A 52 -8.92 -26.11 -11.65
CA ALA A 52 -8.58 -26.72 -10.36
C ALA A 52 -8.79 -25.75 -9.18
N LEU A 53 -8.49 -24.47 -9.36
CA LEU A 53 -8.65 -23.45 -8.31
C LEU A 53 -10.12 -23.03 -8.10
N LEU A 54 -10.93 -23.08 -9.16
CA LEU A 54 -12.36 -22.79 -9.10
C LEU A 54 -13.13 -23.80 -8.24
N GLU A 55 -12.67 -25.06 -8.15
CA GLU A 55 -13.22 -26.07 -7.23
C GLU A 55 -13.12 -25.63 -5.76
N HIS A 56 -12.17 -24.73 -5.47
CA HIS A 56 -11.96 -24.14 -4.15
C HIS A 56 -12.48 -22.71 -4.04
N GLY A 57 -13.24 -22.22 -5.03
CA GLY A 57 -13.82 -20.88 -5.05
C GLY A 57 -12.83 -19.76 -5.41
N ILE A 58 -11.66 -20.10 -5.95
CA ILE A 58 -10.64 -19.13 -6.35
C ILE A 58 -10.68 -18.93 -7.86
N ASP A 59 -10.86 -17.68 -8.29
CA ASP A 59 -10.79 -17.30 -9.69
C ASP A 59 -9.57 -16.41 -9.99
N ILE A 60 -8.49 -17.04 -10.46
CA ILE A 60 -7.23 -16.36 -10.87
C ILE A 60 -7.37 -15.50 -12.13
N SER A 61 -8.55 -15.46 -12.73
CA SER A 61 -8.86 -14.63 -13.89
C SER A 61 -9.27 -13.21 -13.48
N MET A 62 -9.70 -13.03 -12.23
CA MET A 62 -10.00 -11.72 -11.66
C MET A 62 -8.74 -11.13 -11.02
N PRO A 63 -8.68 -9.81 -10.77
CA PRO A 63 -7.62 -9.22 -9.98
C PRO A 63 -7.53 -9.89 -8.61
N ALA A 64 -6.32 -10.07 -8.09
CA ALA A 64 -6.15 -10.58 -6.74
C ALA A 64 -6.72 -9.58 -5.73
N PRO A 65 -7.32 -10.06 -4.61
CA PRO A 65 -7.74 -9.19 -3.54
C PRO A 65 -6.53 -8.39 -3.05
N PRO A 66 -6.71 -7.10 -2.67
CA PRO A 66 -5.65 -6.30 -2.10
C PRO A 66 -4.91 -7.11 -1.04
N ARG A 67 -3.59 -7.10 -1.06
CA ARG A 67 -2.82 -7.63 0.05
C ARG A 67 -3.27 -6.84 1.27
N ASP A 68 -3.67 -7.52 2.34
CA ASP A 68 -3.93 -6.87 3.61
C ASP A 68 -2.68 -6.04 3.98
N GLU A 69 -2.76 -4.73 3.76
CA GLU A 69 -1.67 -3.77 3.99
C GLU A 69 -1.30 -3.72 5.49
N THR A 70 -2.13 -4.32 6.33
CA THR A 70 -2.00 -4.45 7.78
C THR A 70 -0.76 -5.21 8.26
N GLN A 71 -0.06 -5.96 7.40
CA GLN A 71 1.21 -6.60 7.77
C GLN A 71 2.47 -5.80 7.37
N SER A 72 2.33 -4.54 6.95
CA SER A 72 3.50 -3.68 6.83
C SER A 72 3.97 -3.27 8.23
N ASN A 73 4.91 -4.02 8.81
CA ASN A 73 5.67 -3.61 9.99
C ASN A 73 6.49 -2.32 9.76
N VAL A 74 6.47 -1.78 8.54
CA VAL A 74 7.18 -0.56 8.16
C VAL A 74 6.33 0.64 8.55
N VAL A 75 6.73 1.31 9.64
CA VAL A 75 6.21 2.62 10.00
C VAL A 75 6.82 3.67 9.06
N PRO A 76 6.02 4.47 8.34
CA PRO A 76 6.54 5.56 7.54
C PRO A 76 7.27 6.57 8.43
N LEU A 77 8.57 6.81 8.17
CA LEU A 77 9.40 7.78 8.90
C LEU A 77 9.17 9.23 8.40
N CYS A 78 7.95 9.54 7.97
CA CYS A 78 7.59 10.87 7.49
C CYS A 78 7.30 11.77 8.68
N LYS A 79 8.07 12.85 8.88
CA LYS A 79 7.69 13.91 9.82
C LYS A 79 6.93 14.99 9.06
N THR A 80 5.67 15.24 9.44
CA THR A 80 4.91 16.40 8.97
C THR A 80 5.60 17.67 9.50
N LEU A 81 5.94 18.60 8.59
CA LEU A 81 6.47 19.90 8.97
C LEU A 81 5.32 20.80 9.40
N GLU A 82 5.14 20.96 10.72
CA GLU A 82 4.19 21.91 11.28
C GLU A 82 4.75 23.34 11.17
N LEU A 83 4.00 24.21 10.49
CA LEU A 83 4.36 25.62 10.37
C LEU A 83 4.14 26.31 11.73
N LYS A 84 5.20 26.93 12.26
CA LYS A 84 5.10 27.82 13.43
C LYS A 84 5.32 29.27 12.98
N PRO A 85 4.54 30.24 13.48
CA PRO A 85 4.77 31.64 13.17
C PRO A 85 6.16 32.04 13.67
N ALA A 86 6.94 32.70 12.81
CA ALA A 86 8.23 33.25 13.19
C ALA A 86 8.01 34.32 14.27
N THR A 87 8.67 34.16 15.41
CA THR A 87 8.67 35.17 16.49
C THR A 87 9.94 35.99 16.40
N MET A 88 9.83 37.29 16.65
CA MET A 88 10.99 38.18 16.68
C MET A 88 11.97 37.75 17.80
N PRO A 89 13.26 37.54 17.51
CA PRO A 89 14.24 37.21 18.54
C PRO A 89 14.44 38.36 19.55
N HIS A 90 14.56 38.04 20.83
CA HIS A 90 14.65 39.03 21.91
C HIS A 90 15.88 39.96 21.82
N TRP A 91 16.97 39.51 21.21
CA TRP A 91 18.21 40.27 21.08
C TRP A 91 18.15 41.38 20.01
N VAL A 92 17.12 41.37 19.14
CA VAL A 92 17.00 42.29 18.01
C VAL A 92 16.52 43.67 18.47
N SER A 93 15.83 43.75 19.61
CA SER A 93 15.33 45.01 20.18
C SER A 93 16.47 45.98 20.51
N GLY A 94 16.38 47.21 20.01
CA GLY A 94 17.40 48.24 20.23
C GLY A 94 18.65 48.16 19.32
N THR A 95 18.70 47.20 18.40
CA THR A 95 19.76 47.14 17.36
C THR A 95 19.35 47.90 16.09
N GLU A 96 20.32 48.25 15.25
CA GLU A 96 20.05 48.81 13.91
C GLU A 96 19.37 47.82 12.95
N TYR A 97 19.36 46.53 13.31
CA TYR A 97 18.71 45.47 12.54
C TYR A 97 17.18 45.48 12.68
N LEU A 98 16.63 46.24 13.64
CA LEU A 98 15.19 46.40 13.83
C LEU A 98 14.74 47.80 13.50
N PHE A 99 13.90 47.92 12.48
CA PHE A 99 13.21 49.18 12.21
C PHE A 99 12.12 49.41 13.25
N GLU A 100 12.35 50.36 14.16
CA GLU A 100 11.38 50.78 15.18
C GLU A 100 10.80 52.17 14.83
N PRO A 101 9.62 52.25 14.18
CA PRO A 101 9.09 53.52 13.64
C PRO A 101 8.87 54.60 14.72
N ARG A 102 8.62 54.19 15.97
CA ARG A 102 8.39 55.11 17.10
C ARG A 102 9.63 55.88 17.56
N LYS A 103 10.84 55.42 17.23
CA LYS A 103 12.09 56.12 17.57
C LYS A 103 12.37 57.32 16.65
N LEU A 104 11.72 57.38 15.49
CA LEU A 104 11.90 58.47 14.53
C LEU A 104 11.06 59.72 14.87
N CYS A 105 9.97 59.56 15.64
CA CYS A 105 9.06 60.67 15.99
C CYS A 105 9.43 61.41 17.28
N ALA A 106 10.48 61.00 18.01
CA ALA A 106 10.90 61.61 19.27
C ALA A 106 11.98 62.71 19.10
N VAL A 107 12.40 62.99 17.86
CA VAL A 107 13.30 64.09 17.52
C VAL A 107 12.50 65.11 16.71
N GLY A 108 11.85 66.02 17.43
CA GLY A 108 11.06 67.13 16.90
C GLY A 108 10.88 68.19 17.98
#